data_AF-A0A950UH03-F1
#
_entry.id   AF-A0A950UH03-F1
#
_cell.length_a   1.000
_cell.length_b   1.000
_cell.length_c   1.000
_cell.angle_alpha   90.00
_cell.angle_beta   90.00
_cell.angle_gamma   90.00
#
_symmetry.space_group_name_H-M   'P 1'
#
loop_
_entity.id
_entity.type
_entity.pdbx_description
1 polymer ?
#
loop_
_entity_poly.entity_id
_entity_poly.type
_entity_poly.pdbx_seq_one_letter_code
_entity_poly.pdbx_strand_id
1 'polypeptide(L)'
;MVSVLQFIEGLSDRQAATAVRDRIAWKYALGLELDDPGFDFSVLSEFRTRLIEGSAERRVFAQVLDACREAGLLGRGGPVRTDSTHVLAAVRTLNRLELIGETVRAALNALAVVAPDWLASWMPKEWPDRY
;
A
#
# COMPACT_ATOMS: atom_id res chain seq x y z
N MET A 1 -14.35 6.51 -0.04
CA MET A 1 -13.85 7.70 -0.77
C MET A 1 -12.89 8.54 0.06
N VAL A 2 -13.17 8.84 1.33
CA VAL A 2 -12.25 9.60 2.20
C VAL A 2 -10.84 9.01 2.24
N SER A 3 -10.69 7.68 2.37
CA SER A 3 -9.38 7.01 2.38
C SER A 3 -8.59 7.19 1.08
N VAL A 4 -9.27 7.46 -0.05
CA VAL A 4 -8.63 7.72 -1.34
C VAL A 4 -8.07 9.14 -1.37
N LEU A 5 -8.86 10.14 -0.96
CA LEU A 5 -8.39 11.52 -0.84
C LEU A 5 -7.26 11.64 0.19
N GLN A 6 -7.40 10.93 1.30
CA GLN A 6 -6.35 10.79 2.32
C GLN A 6 -5.04 10.27 1.72
N PHE A 7 -5.11 9.23 0.90
CA PHE A 7 -3.94 8.64 0.25
C PHE A 7 -3.31 9.60 -0.77
N ILE A 8 -4.12 10.21 -1.64
CA ILE A 8 -3.66 11.15 -2.67
C ILE A 8 -2.94 12.36 -2.04
N GLU A 9 -3.45 12.86 -0.92
CA GLU A 9 -2.88 14.03 -0.24
C GLU A 9 -1.86 13.68 0.86
N GLY A 10 -1.57 12.39 1.10
CA GLY A 10 -0.60 11.96 2.10
C GLY A 10 -0.98 12.35 3.54
N LEU A 11 -2.28 12.38 3.87
CA LEU A 11 -2.76 12.85 5.17
C LEU A 11 -2.84 11.72 6.22
N SER A 12 -2.53 12.06 7.47
CA SER A 12 -2.87 11.21 8.62
C SER A 12 -4.39 11.15 8.83
N ASP A 13 -4.90 10.15 9.57
CA ASP A 13 -6.33 10.01 9.84
C ASP A 13 -6.94 11.25 10.50
N ARG A 14 -6.20 11.87 11.42
CA ARG A 14 -6.61 13.13 12.07
C ARG A 14 -6.70 14.27 11.07
N GLN A 15 -5.70 14.39 10.21
CA GLN A 15 -5.69 15.43 9.17
C GLN A 15 -6.79 15.20 8.13
N ALA A 16 -7.07 13.95 7.76
CA ALA A 16 -8.18 13.61 6.86
C ALA A 16 -9.54 13.93 7.49
N ALA A 17 -9.75 13.57 8.76
CA ALA A 17 -10.98 13.91 9.48
C ALA A 17 -11.18 15.43 9.61
N THR A 18 -10.10 16.19 9.85
CA THR A 18 -10.15 17.66 9.83
C THR A 18 -10.38 18.22 8.42
N ALA A 19 -9.77 17.63 7.38
CA ALA A 19 -9.96 18.04 6.00
C ALA A 19 -11.41 17.89 5.55
N VAL A 20 -12.11 16.83 5.98
CA VAL A 20 -13.54 16.64 5.73
C VAL A 20 -14.38 17.76 6.35
N ARG A 21 -14.02 18.23 7.55
CA ARG A 21 -14.74 19.30 8.26
C ARG A 21 -14.49 20.68 7.64
N ASP A 22 -13.23 20.98 7.32
CA ASP A 22 -12.81 22.37 7.08
C ASP A 22 -12.61 22.69 5.59
N ARG A 23 -12.39 21.70 4.74
CA ARG A 23 -12.03 21.94 3.32
C ARG A 23 -13.23 21.76 2.41
N ILE A 24 -13.65 22.88 1.80
CA ILE A 24 -14.72 22.90 0.79
C ILE A 24 -14.42 21.94 -0.36
N ALA A 25 -13.17 21.83 -0.79
CA ALA A 25 -12.77 20.90 -1.85
C ALA A 25 -13.08 19.43 -1.49
N TRP A 26 -12.90 19.05 -0.22
CA TRP A 26 -13.23 17.70 0.25
C TRP A 26 -14.72 17.50 0.34
N LYS A 27 -15.47 18.48 0.87
CA LYS A 27 -16.93 18.41 0.94
C LYS A 27 -17.55 18.29 -0.45
N TYR A 28 -17.07 19.07 -1.41
CA TYR A 28 -17.49 18.99 -2.80
C TYR A 28 -17.16 17.63 -3.42
N ALA A 29 -15.92 17.14 -3.27
CA ALA A 29 -15.50 15.85 -3.82
C ALA A 29 -16.24 14.65 -3.20
N LEU A 30 -16.66 14.77 -1.95
CA LEU A 30 -17.40 13.75 -1.21
C LEU A 30 -18.93 13.89 -1.33
N GLY A 31 -19.43 14.95 -1.98
CA GLY A 31 -20.87 15.23 -2.07
C GLY A 31 -21.51 15.54 -0.71
N LEU A 32 -20.75 16.14 0.22
CA LEU A 32 -21.21 16.50 1.56
C LEU A 32 -21.72 17.94 1.60
N GLU A 33 -22.67 18.18 2.49
CA GLU A 33 -23.15 19.53 2.80
C GLU A 33 -22.06 20.41 3.44
N LEU A 34 -22.15 21.72 3.22
CA LEU A 34 -21.15 22.67 3.72
C LEU A 34 -21.08 22.72 5.25
N ASP A 35 -22.17 22.39 5.94
CA ASP A 35 -22.28 22.31 7.40
C ASP A 35 -22.10 20.88 7.95
N ASP A 36 -21.80 19.89 7.10
CA ASP A 36 -21.54 18.52 7.52
C ASP A 36 -20.48 18.46 8.65
N PRO A 37 -20.78 17.82 9.80
CA PRO A 37 -19.90 17.82 10.97
C PRO A 37 -18.67 16.90 10.83
N GLY A 38 -18.59 16.12 9.74
CA GLY A 38 -17.56 15.11 9.52
C GLY A 38 -17.68 13.91 10.47
N PHE A 39 -16.55 13.26 10.74
CA PHE A 39 -16.46 12.07 11.60
C PHE A 39 -15.22 12.11 12.49
N ASP A 40 -15.17 11.21 13.48
CA ASP A 40 -13.99 11.02 14.32
C ASP A 40 -12.90 10.24 13.59
N PHE A 41 -11.64 10.66 13.72
CA PHE A 41 -10.50 10.06 13.01
C PHE A 41 -10.36 8.55 13.24
N SER A 42 -10.80 8.02 14.39
CA SER A 42 -10.77 6.58 14.71
C SER A 42 -11.57 5.73 13.71
N VAL A 43 -12.64 6.30 13.13
CA VAL A 43 -13.49 5.62 12.13
C VAL A 43 -12.68 5.16 10.92
N LEU A 44 -11.66 5.91 10.50
CA LEU A 44 -10.80 5.50 9.39
C LEU A 44 -9.94 4.28 9.72
N SER A 45 -9.43 4.22 10.95
CA SER A 45 -8.66 3.06 11.40
C SER A 45 -9.56 1.83 11.54
N GLU A 46 -10.74 1.97 12.18
CA GLU A 46 -11.70 0.88 12.33
C GLU A 46 -12.20 0.36 10.98
N PHE A 47 -12.49 1.28 10.05
CA PHE A 47 -12.90 0.91 8.70
C PHE A 47 -11.83 0.04 8.02
N ARG A 48 -10.55 0.44 8.09
CA ARG A 48 -9.46 -0.36 7.50
C ARG A 48 -9.30 -1.71 8.21
N THR A 49 -9.38 -1.75 9.54
CA THR A 49 -9.32 -3.01 10.29
C THR A 49 -10.43 -3.98 9.86
N ARG A 50 -11.68 -3.52 9.80
CA ARG A 50 -12.81 -4.34 9.37
C ARG A 50 -12.69 -4.82 7.92
N LEU A 51 -12.09 -3.99 7.06
CA LEU A 51 -11.91 -4.30 5.66
C LEU A 51 -10.87 -5.43 5.47
N ILE A 52 -9.82 -5.43 6.29
CA ILE A 52 -8.80 -6.49 6.35
C ILE A 52 -9.40 -7.77 6.95
N GLU A 53 -10.05 -7.67 8.11
CA GLU A 53 -10.70 -8.82 8.76
C GLU A 53 -11.75 -9.47 7.86
N GLY A 54 -12.47 -8.67 7.07
CA GLY A 54 -13.47 -9.14 6.12
C GLY A 54 -12.92 -9.62 4.77
N SER A 55 -11.60 -9.57 4.53
CA SER A 55 -10.97 -9.86 3.23
C SER A 55 -11.69 -9.18 2.06
N ALA A 56 -12.13 -7.95 2.28
CA ALA A 56 -12.99 -7.20 1.38
C ALA A 56 -12.21 -6.24 0.46
N GLU A 57 -10.88 -6.24 0.54
CA GLU A 57 -9.99 -5.34 -0.21
C GLU A 57 -10.25 -5.45 -1.71
N ARG A 58 -10.36 -6.69 -2.19
CA ARG A 58 -10.59 -6.96 -3.61
C ARG A 58 -11.97 -6.53 -4.07
N ARG A 59 -12.99 -6.65 -3.21
CA ARG A 59 -14.36 -6.20 -3.52
C ARG A 59 -14.43 -4.69 -3.62
N VAL A 60 -13.84 -3.99 -2.65
CA VAL A 60 -13.80 -2.52 -2.64
C VAL A 60 -13.01 -2.00 -3.84
N PHE A 61 -11.86 -2.60 -4.15
CA PHE A 61 -11.07 -2.23 -5.33
C PHE A 61 -11.83 -2.47 -6.64
N ALA A 62 -12.49 -3.62 -6.79
CA ALA A 62 -13.28 -3.94 -7.98
C ALA A 62 -14.43 -2.94 -8.19
N GLN A 63 -15.17 -2.61 -7.13
CA GLN A 63 -16.25 -1.64 -7.21
C GLN A 63 -15.78 -0.24 -7.59
N VAL A 64 -14.65 0.22 -7.04
CA VAL A 64 -14.05 1.50 -7.43
C VAL A 64 -13.65 1.47 -8.91
N LEU A 65 -13.06 0.36 -9.37
CA LEU A 65 -12.67 0.20 -10.75
C LEU A 65 -13.88 0.23 -11.69
N ASP A 66 -14.96 -0.45 -11.32
CA ASP A 66 -16.21 -0.46 -12.10
C ASP A 66 -16.85 0.93 -12.17
N ALA A 67 -16.92 1.65 -11.04
CA ALA A 67 -17.40 3.04 -11.02
C ALA A 67 -16.54 3.96 -11.89
N CYS A 68 -15.20 3.79 -11.88
CA CYS A 68 -14.30 4.54 -12.75
C CYS A 68 -14.48 4.19 -14.24
N ARG A 69 -14.83 2.94 -14.58
CA ARG A 69 -15.17 2.54 -15.96
C ARG A 69 -16.46 3.21 -16.41
N GLU A 70 -17.49 3.17 -15.57
CA GLU A 70 -18.78 3.81 -15.83
C GLU A 70 -18.65 5.32 -16.03
N ALA A 71 -17.80 5.97 -15.22
CA ALA A 71 -17.48 7.39 -15.35
C ALA A 71 -16.56 7.72 -16.55
N GLY A 72 -16.15 6.73 -17.35
CA GLY A 72 -15.26 6.92 -18.49
C GLY A 72 -13.83 7.33 -18.12
N LEU A 73 -13.45 7.23 -16.84
CA LEU A 73 -12.11 7.57 -16.33
C LEU A 73 -11.07 6.50 -16.67
N LEU A 74 -11.51 5.31 -17.05
CA LEU A 74 -10.65 4.21 -17.47
C LEU A 74 -10.80 3.99 -18.98
N GLY A 75 -9.70 4.20 -19.70
CA GLY A 75 -9.64 3.96 -21.14
C GLY A 75 -9.87 2.49 -21.49
N ARG A 76 -10.48 2.25 -22.66
CA ARG A 76 -10.53 0.90 -23.26
C ARG A 76 -9.09 0.45 -23.47
N GLY A 77 -8.68 -0.64 -22.82
CA GLY A 77 -7.31 -1.16 -22.83
C GLY A 77 -6.74 -1.22 -24.24
N GLY A 78 -5.90 -0.23 -24.57
CA GLY A 78 -4.98 -0.29 -25.69
C GLY A 78 -3.63 -0.84 -25.20
N PRO A 79 -2.67 -1.06 -26.10
CA PRO A 79 -1.28 -1.31 -25.71
C PRO A 79 -0.80 -0.11 -24.89
N VAL A 80 -0.85 -0.24 -23.58
CA VAL A 80 -0.20 0.69 -22.66
C VAL A 80 1.28 0.49 -22.90
N ARG A 81 1.96 1.51 -23.42
CA ARG A 81 3.40 1.61 -23.21
C ARG A 81 3.57 1.71 -21.71
N THR A 82 3.91 0.59 -21.09
CA THR A 82 4.43 0.57 -19.74
C THR A 82 5.80 1.24 -19.80
N ASP A 83 5.83 2.56 -20.04
CA ASP A 83 6.83 3.33 -19.33
C ASP A 83 6.45 3.14 -17.89
N SER A 84 7.32 2.43 -17.18
CA SER A 84 7.18 2.16 -15.76
C SER A 84 7.15 3.49 -15.04
N THR A 85 5.98 4.14 -14.98
CA THR A 85 5.66 5.05 -13.90
C THR A 85 5.88 4.21 -12.68
N HIS A 86 6.97 4.46 -11.95
CA HIS A 86 7.21 3.84 -10.66
C HIS A 86 5.94 4.08 -9.86
N VAL A 87 5.07 3.08 -9.80
CA VAL A 87 4.07 2.98 -8.76
C VAL A 87 4.94 2.79 -7.54
N LEU A 88 5.28 3.91 -6.89
CA LEU A 88 5.73 3.93 -5.51
C LEU A 88 4.53 3.40 -4.72
N ALA A 89 4.31 2.09 -4.83
CA ALA A 89 3.48 1.39 -3.90
C ALA A 89 4.05 1.77 -2.55
N ALA A 90 3.19 2.23 -1.64
CA ALA A 90 3.51 2.40 -0.24
C ALA A 90 3.74 1.02 0.42
N VAL A 91 4.50 0.16 -0.25
CA VAL A 91 5.18 -0.97 0.36
C VAL A 91 6.10 -0.32 1.38
N ARG A 92 5.92 -0.70 2.63
CA ARG A 92 6.78 -0.34 3.75
C ARG A 92 8.22 -0.31 3.25
N THR A 93 8.80 0.88 3.09
CA THR A 93 10.23 1.03 2.82
C THR A 93 10.92 0.23 3.90
N LEU A 94 11.66 -0.80 3.50
CA LEU A 94 12.43 -1.61 4.45
C LEU A 94 13.23 -0.62 5.29
N ASN A 95 13.11 -0.74 6.61
CA ASN A 95 13.97 0.03 7.48
C ASN A 95 15.45 -0.31 7.13
N ARG A 96 16.39 0.58 7.46
CA ARG A 96 17.80 0.36 7.05
C ARG A 96 18.34 -1.03 7.46
N LEU A 97 17.86 -1.59 8.58
CA LEU A 97 18.26 -2.92 9.05
C LEU A 97 17.63 -4.04 8.22
N GLU A 98 16.35 -3.93 7.88
CA GLU A 98 15.66 -4.85 6.99
C GLU A 98 16.28 -4.87 5.59
N LEU A 99 16.69 -3.70 5.07
CA LEU A 99 17.39 -3.62 3.78
C LEU A 99 18.75 -4.34 3.82
N ILE A 100 19.52 -4.14 4.89
CA ILE A 100 20.79 -4.83 5.09
C ILE A 100 20.56 -6.34 5.19
N GLY A 101 19.59 -6.78 6.00
CA GLY A 101 19.25 -8.19 6.17
C GLY A 101 18.86 -8.85 4.85
N GLU A 102 17.99 -8.19 4.07
CA GLU A 102 17.54 -8.70 2.78
C GLU A 102 18.66 -8.73 1.74
N THR A 103 19.56 -7.74 1.76
CA THR A 103 20.74 -7.71 0.88
C THR A 103 21.71 -8.85 1.20
N VAL A 104 21.98 -9.10 2.48
CA VAL A 104 22.83 -10.21 2.92
C VAL A 104 22.20 -11.54 2.55
N ARG A 105 20.89 -11.72 2.80
CA ARG A 105 20.15 -12.92 2.41
C ARG A 105 20.24 -13.19 0.91
N ALA A 106 20.02 -12.16 0.08
CA ALA A 106 20.11 -12.27 -1.38
C ALA A 106 21.53 -12.64 -1.84
N ALA A 107 22.56 -12.02 -1.26
CA ALA A 107 23.95 -12.31 -1.58
C ALA A 107 24.34 -13.76 -1.21
N LEU A 108 23.94 -14.24 -0.03
CA LEU A 108 24.20 -15.62 0.40
C LEU A 108 23.48 -16.63 -0.49
N ASN A 109 22.25 -16.36 -0.91
CA ASN A 109 21.53 -17.21 -1.86
C ASN A 109 22.20 -17.27 -3.23
N ALA A 110 22.72 -16.14 -3.72
CA ALA A 110 23.49 -16.13 -4.97
C ALA A 110 24.80 -16.93 -4.84
N LEU A 111 25.49 -16.80 -3.70
CA LEU A 111 26.71 -17.57 -3.41
C LEU A 111 26.44 -19.07 -3.25
N ALA A 112 25.28 -19.47 -2.72
CA ALA A 112 24.90 -20.87 -2.63
C ALA A 112 24.81 -21.55 -4.02
N VAL A 113 24.52 -20.78 -5.07
CA VAL A 113 24.48 -21.29 -6.45
C VAL A 113 25.87 -21.33 -7.08
N VAL A 114 26.68 -20.28 -6.87
CA VAL A 114 27.95 -20.11 -7.60
C VAL A 114 29.15 -20.74 -6.87
N ALA A 115 29.12 -20.81 -5.54
CA ALA A 115 30.22 -21.30 -4.71
C ALA A 115 29.70 -22.04 -3.45
N PRO A 116 28.99 -23.17 -3.63
CA PRO A 116 28.34 -23.89 -2.53
C PRO A 116 29.32 -24.42 -1.48
N ASP A 117 30.45 -25.00 -1.91
CA ASP A 117 31.44 -25.59 -0.99
C ASP A 117 32.15 -24.53 -0.15
N TRP A 118 32.41 -23.36 -0.75
CA TRP A 118 32.96 -22.23 -0.02
C TRP A 118 31.95 -21.70 0.99
N LEU A 119 30.68 -21.51 0.60
CA LEU A 119 29.65 -21.04 1.53
C LEU A 119 29.48 -22.02 2.70
N ALA A 120 29.46 -23.32 2.43
CA ALA A 120 29.36 -24.36 3.44
C ALA A 120 30.53 -24.34 4.45
N SER A 121 31.73 -23.91 4.06
CA SER A 121 32.86 -23.80 4.99
C SER A 121 32.71 -22.68 6.02
N TRP A 122 31.88 -21.67 5.73
CA TRP A 122 31.59 -20.55 6.63
C TRP A 122 30.31 -20.74 7.44
N MET A 123 29.47 -21.72 7.08
CA MET A 123 28.22 -21.99 7.78
C MET A 123 28.49 -22.66 9.14
N PRO A 124 27.89 -22.15 10.24
CA PRO A 124 27.90 -22.86 11.51
C PRO A 124 27.30 -24.26 11.33
N LYS A 125 27.91 -25.26 11.97
CA LYS A 125 27.47 -26.67 11.84
C LYS A 125 26.01 -26.90 12.23
N GLU A 126 25.46 -26.04 13.09
CA GLU A 126 24.09 -26.09 13.59
C GLU A 126 23.05 -25.45 12.65
N TRP A 127 23.51 -24.77 11.58
CA TRP A 127 22.63 -24.01 10.69
C TRP A 127 21.66 -24.88 9.88
N PRO A 128 22.08 -26.00 9.26
CA PRO A 128 21.17 -26.86 8.48
C PRO A 128 20.09 -27.55 9.33
N ASP A 129 20.31 -27.69 10.63
CA ASP A 129 19.36 -28.32 11.55
C ASP A 129 18.28 -27.33 12.04
N ARG A 130 18.52 -26.01 11.90
CA ARG A 130 17.63 -24.95 12.36
C ARG A 130 16.79 -24.31 11.24
N TYR A 131 17.24 -24.39 9.99
CA TYR A 131 16.66 -23.73 8.82
C TYR A 131 16.81 -24.60 7.57
#